data_AF-A0A067QMZ8-F1
#
_entry.id   AF-A0A067QMZ8-F1
#
_cell.length_a   1.000
_cell.length_b   1.000
_cell.length_c   1.000
_cell.angle_alpha   90.00
_cell.angle_beta   90.00
_cell.angle_gamma   90.00
#
_symmetry.space_group_name_H-M   'P 1'
#
loop_
_entity.id
_entity.type
_entity.pdbx_description
1 polymer ?
#
loop_
_entity_poly.entity_id
_entity_poly.type
_entity_poly.pdbx_seq_one_letter_code
_entity_poly.pdbx_strand_id
1 'polypeptide(L)' 'MNETIGANQCGFCHNRSTIDQIFCIRQLLEKKWDYNGSVHQLFLDFREHDSVRRQVF' A
#
# COMPACT_ATOMS: atom_id res chain seq x y z
N MET A 1 -12.47 -12.77 4.49
CA MET A 1 -11.30 -11.87 4.57
C MET A 1 -10.19 -12.67 5.21
N ASN A 2 -8.99 -12.76 4.59
CA ASN A 2 -7.82 -13.31 5.29
C ASN A 2 -7.45 -12.31 6.40
N GLU A 3 -7.50 -12.74 7.67
CA GLU A 3 -7.22 -11.90 8.85
C GLU A 3 -5.83 -11.24 8.82
N THR A 4 -4.92 -11.73 7.96
CA THR A 4 -3.52 -11.31 7.89
C THR A 4 -3.25 -10.16 6.92
N ILE A 5 -4.17 -9.81 6.01
CA ILE A 5 -3.94 -8.82 4.96
C ILE A 5 -4.62 -7.49 5.31
N GLY A 6 -3.82 -6.43 5.47
CA GLY A 6 -4.34 -5.09 5.76
C GLY A 6 -5.31 -4.56 4.69
N ALA A 7 -6.31 -3.78 5.11
CA ALA A 7 -7.32 -3.21 4.21
C ALA A 7 -6.72 -2.34 3.09
N ASN A 8 -5.57 -1.71 3.34
CA ASN A 8 -4.90 -0.82 2.40
C ASN A 8 -3.97 -1.56 1.40
N GLN A 9 -3.72 -2.85 1.59
CA GLN A 9 -2.89 -3.63 0.68
C GLN A 9 -3.69 -4.01 -0.58
N CYS A 10 -3.23 -3.54 -1.74
CA CYS A 10 -3.88 -3.84 -3.02
C CYS A 10 -3.11 -4.88 -3.84
N GLY A 11 -1.77 -4.87 -3.79
CA GLY A 11 -0.93 -5.82 -4.53
C GLY A 11 -1.18 -7.27 -4.11
N PHE A 12 -1.22 -8.17 -5.10
CA PHE A 12 -1.42 -9.62 -4.95
C PHE A 12 -2.69 -10.00 -4.15
N CYS A 13 -3.67 -9.10 -4.08
CA CYS A 13 -4.94 -9.34 -3.40
C CYS A 13 -6.04 -9.60 -4.43
N HIS A 14 -6.80 -10.67 -4.24
CA HIS A 14 -7.96 -10.96 -5.09
C HIS A 14 -8.95 -9.78 -5.06
N ASN A 15 -9.48 -9.40 -6.23
CA ASN A 15 -10.38 -8.26 -6.43
C ASN A 15 -9.84 -6.89 -5.99
N ARG A 16 -8.51 -6.73 -5.89
CA ARG A 16 -7.86 -5.42 -5.73
C ARG A 16 -6.78 -5.25 -6.78
N SER A 17 -6.79 -4.10 -7.43
CA SER A 17 -5.90 -3.74 -8.53
C SER A 17 -5.01 -2.56 -8.15
N THR A 18 -4.04 -2.25 -9.00
CA THR A 18 -3.24 -1.02 -8.86
C THR A 18 -4.08 0.25 -9.02
N ILE A 19 -5.20 0.18 -9.74
CA ILE A 19 -6.15 1.30 -9.88
C ILE A 19 -6.74 1.66 -8.51
N ASP A 20 -7.11 0.66 -7.70
CA ASP A 20 -7.66 0.88 -6.36
C ASP A 20 -6.63 1.57 -5.45
N GLN A 21 -5.35 1.16 -5.55
CA GLN A 21 -4.26 1.77 -4.79
C GLN A 21 -4.04 3.24 -5.18
N ILE A 22 -3.95 3.54 -6.48
CA ILE A 22 -3.77 4.91 -6.98
C ILE A 22 -4.98 5.78 -6.61
N PHE A 23 -6.19 5.23 -6.72
CA PHE A 23 -7.41 5.91 -6.35
C PHE A 23 -7.41 6.31 -4.86
N CYS A 24 -7.05 5.40 -3.96
CA CYS A 24 -6.93 5.68 -2.54
C CYS A 24 -5.89 6.77 -2.24
N ILE A 25 -4.71 6.70 -2.87
CA ILE A 25 -3.65 7.72 -2.70
C ILE A 25 -4.16 9.09 -3.16
N ARG A 26 -4.82 9.16 -4.32
CA ARG A 26 -5.40 10.40 -4.84
C ARG A 26 -6.42 11.00 -3.87
N GLN A 27 -7.35 10.19 -3.36
CA GLN A 27 -8.35 10.64 -2.39
C GLN A 27 -7.71 11.17 -1.09
N LEU A 28 -6.61 10.56 -0.63
CA LEU A 28 -5.88 11.04 0.55
C LEU A 28 -5.22 12.41 0.29
N LEU A 29 -4.59 12.57 -0.87
CA LEU A 29 -3.94 13.83 -1.27
C LEU A 29 -4.97 14.95 -1.43
N GLU A 30 -6.08 14.70 -2.13
CA GLU A 30 -7.18 15.66 -2.33
C GLU A 30 -7.75 16.12 -0.99
N LYS A 31 -8.08 15.18 -0.08
CA LYS A 31 -8.58 15.53 1.25
C LYS A 31 -7.59 16.38 2.03
N LYS A 32 -6.30 16.00 2.04
CA LYS A 32 -5.29 16.77 2.78
C LYS A 32 -5.10 18.17 2.22
N TRP A 33 -5.15 18.30 0.90
CA TRP A 33 -5.16 19.59 0.22
C TRP A 33 -6.35 20.46 0.66
N ASP A 34 -7.56 19.90 0.69
CA ASP A 34 -8.78 20.62 1.10
C ASP A 34 -8.70 21.17 2.54
N TYR A 35 -8.03 20.45 3.45
CA TYR A 35 -7.81 20.89 4.84
C TYR A 35 -6.50 21.66 5.04
N ASN A 36 -5.86 22.11 3.96
CA ASN A 36 -4.61 22.88 3.98
C ASN A 36 -3.47 22.17 4.75
N GLY A 37 -3.49 20.84 4.75
CA GLY A 37 -2.53 19.99 5.44
C GLY A 37 -1.41 19.51 4.51
N SER A 38 -0.18 19.42 5.02
CA SER A 38 0.94 18.86 4.26
C SER A 38 0.88 17.33 4.21
N VAL A 39 1.35 16.76 3.09
CA VAL A 39 1.57 15.33 2.93
C VAL A 39 3.00 15.10 2.47
N HIS A 40 3.71 14.20 3.15
CA HIS A 40 5.02 13.72 2.72
C HIS A 40 4.89 12.26 2.30
N GLN A 41 5.16 11.98 1.02
CA GLN A 41 5.07 10.64 0.46
C GLN A 41 6.46 9.99 0.43
N LEU A 42 6.58 8.79 1.00
CA LEU A 42 7.79 7.98 0.94
C LEU A 42 7.53 6.76 0.07
N PHE A 43 8.31 6.62 -1.00
CA PHE A 43 8.32 5.42 -1.83
C PHE A 43 9.32 4.43 -1.25
N LEU A 44 8.81 3.28 -0.85
CA LEU A 44 9.60 2.18 -0.30
C LEU A 44 9.61 1.05 -1.31
N ASP A 45 10.78 0.47 -1.52
CA ASP A 45 10.96 -0.69 -2.37
C ASP A 45 11.96 -1.66 -1.73
N PHE A 46 11.81 -2.95 -2.04
CA PHE A 46 12.73 -3.99 -1.59
C PHE A 46 13.71 -4.30 -2.72
N ARG A 47 15.01 -4.34 -2.40
CA ARG A 47 16.05 -4.60 -3.41
C ARG A 47 15.89 -5.98 -4.06
N GLU A 48 15.61 -7.00 -3.27
CA GLU A 48 15.52 -8.39 -3.71
C GLU A 48 14.37 -9.11 -3.02
N HIS A 49 13.57 -9.84 -3.81
CA HIS A 49 12.44 -10.61 -3.30
C HIS A 49 12.88 -11.88 -2.53
N ASP A 50 14.03 -12.46 -2.90
CA ASP A 50 14.50 -13.73 -2.33
C ASP A 50 15.22 -13.60 -0.97
N SER A 51 15.38 -12.38 -0.49
CA SER A 51 15.95 -12.09 0.84
C SER A 51 14.99 -12.40 2.00
N VAL A 52 13.79 -12.92 1.73
CA VAL A 52 12.82 -13.33 2.75
C VAL A 52 13.41 -14.48 3.58
N ARG A 53 13.59 -14.25 4.88
CA ARG A 53 14.07 -15.28 5.81
C ARG A 53 13.07 -16.42 5.90
N ARG A 54 13.47 -17.59 5.42
CA ARG A 54 12.73 -18.85 5.60
C ARG A 54 13.29 -19.54 6.86
N GLN A 55 12.57 -19.47 7.98
CA GLN A 55 12.82 -20.41 9.07
C GLN A 55 12.18 -21.73 8.70
N VAL A 56 13.02 -22.74 8.46
CA VAL A 56 12.59 -24.12 8.26
C VAL A 56 12.73 -24.79 9.62
N PHE A 57 11.62 -25.22 10.21
CA PHE A 57 11.61 -26.06 11.41
C PHE A 57 11.90 -27.51 11.04
#